data_AF-A0A833E5M5-F1
#
_entry.id   AF-A0A833E5M5-F1
#
_cell.length_a   1.000
_cell.length_b   1.000
_cell.length_c   1.000
_cell.angle_alpha   90.00
_cell.angle_beta   90.00
_cell.angle_gamma   90.00
#
_symmetry.space_group_name_H-M   'P 1'
#
loop_
_entity.id
_entity.type
_entity.pdbx_description
1 polymer ?
#
loop_
_entity_poly.entity_id
_entity_poly.type
_entity_poly.pdbx_seq_one_letter_code
_entity_poly.pdbx_strand_id
1 'polypeptide(L)'
;MLSKTERLILANQYRILKKLEDDVWYAKKYDEYIKILEEGYEIYYKEILDLISDENISESEAREVLDILYFYENIVEPYKQKNPNDQDIIDHHYSYFKGFDNNGDELKYLSFVRFLIKDQRKYAFVAKYADKTDDFDSHFPMLDKYRKMMKLLESKYNKRGDLEREEILDILNA
;
A
#
# COMPACT_ATOMS: atom_id res chain seq x y z
N MET A 1 3.30 25.46 8.98
CA MET A 1 4.00 26.25 10.03
C MET A 1 3.54 25.71 11.38
N LEU A 2 4.47 25.34 12.26
CA LEU A 2 4.15 24.81 13.59
C LEU A 2 3.88 25.97 14.58
N SER A 3 2.82 25.86 15.35
CA SER A 3 2.51 26.75 16.46
C SER A 3 3.56 26.69 17.57
N LYS A 4 3.62 27.71 18.44
CA LYS A 4 4.50 27.69 19.63
C LYS A 4 4.25 26.47 20.52
N THR A 5 2.99 26.06 20.66
CA THR A 5 2.61 24.88 21.45
C THR A 5 3.14 23.59 20.81
N GLU A 6 2.97 23.41 19.51
CA GLU A 6 3.50 22.22 18.80
C GLU A 6 5.02 22.15 18.88
N ARG A 7 5.72 23.29 18.73
CA ARG A 7 7.18 23.35 18.88
C ARG A 7 7.63 22.97 20.29
N LEU A 8 6.94 23.46 21.32
CA LEU A 8 7.22 23.09 22.70
C LEU A 8 6.99 21.60 22.96
N ILE A 9 5.89 21.03 22.44
CA ILE A 9 5.58 19.60 22.57
C ILE A 9 6.68 18.76 21.91
N LEU A 10 7.04 19.06 20.65
CA LEU A 10 8.06 18.32 19.92
C LEU A 10 9.44 18.45 20.57
N ALA A 11 9.84 19.65 21.02
CA ALA A 11 11.10 19.86 21.72
C ALA A 11 11.16 19.05 23.01
N ASN A 12 10.05 18.96 23.75
CA ASN A 12 9.98 18.11 24.94
C ASN A 12 10.04 16.62 24.60
N GLN A 13 9.42 16.18 23.50
CA GLN A 13 9.55 14.79 23.03
C GLN A 13 10.99 14.44 22.67
N TYR A 14 11.70 15.28 21.92
CA TYR A 14 13.11 15.05 21.59
C TYR A 14 14.03 15.09 22.81
N ARG A 15 13.72 15.90 23.83
CA ARG A 15 14.43 15.86 25.14
C ARG A 15 14.25 14.53 25.85
N ILE A 16 13.06 13.94 25.79
CA ILE A 16 12.77 12.63 26.37
C ILE A 16 13.51 11.55 25.57
N LEU A 17 13.38 11.54 24.23
CA LEU A 17 14.06 10.58 23.36
C LEU A 17 15.57 10.60 23.56
N LYS A 18 16.19 11.79 23.62
CA LYS A 18 17.61 11.94 23.94
C LYS A 18 18.02 11.30 25.26
N LYS A 19 17.17 11.35 26.30
CA LYS A 19 17.48 10.71 27.60
C LYS A 19 17.38 9.19 27.56
N LEU A 20 16.64 8.65 26.60
CA LEU A 20 16.46 7.21 26.39
C LEU A 20 17.42 6.65 25.32
N GLU A 21 18.19 7.52 24.66
CA GLU A 21 19.04 7.17 23.54
C GLU A 21 20.46 6.86 24.00
N ASP A 22 20.93 5.67 23.67
CA ASP A 22 22.28 5.19 23.99
C ASP A 22 23.26 5.49 22.84
N ASP A 23 22.76 5.71 21.62
CA ASP A 23 23.58 6.03 20.47
C ASP A 23 23.87 7.55 20.39
N VAL A 24 25.16 7.87 20.46
CA VAL A 24 25.68 9.25 20.48
C VAL A 24 25.31 10.03 19.21
N TRP A 25 25.20 9.36 18.06
CA TRP A 25 24.82 9.99 16.79
C TRP A 25 23.36 10.43 16.83
N TYR A 26 22.44 9.57 17.27
CA TYR A 26 21.02 9.90 17.40
C TYR A 26 20.79 10.96 18.48
N ALA A 27 21.48 10.88 19.62
CA ALA A 27 21.40 11.88 20.68
C ALA A 27 21.79 13.29 20.18
N LYS A 28 22.82 13.39 19.33
CA LYS A 28 23.25 14.67 18.73
C LYS A 28 22.22 15.20 17.72
N LYS A 29 21.62 14.31 16.92
CA LYS A 29 20.50 14.64 16.01
C LYS A 29 19.33 15.24 16.79
N TYR A 30 18.98 14.69 17.95
CA TYR A 30 17.92 15.25 18.79
C TYR A 30 18.24 16.63 19.36
N ASP A 31 19.50 16.91 19.72
CA ASP A 31 19.91 18.27 20.13
C ASP A 31 19.72 19.30 19.02
N GLU A 32 20.03 18.92 17.78
CA GLU A 32 19.79 19.75 16.61
C GLU A 32 18.29 20.02 16.40
N TYR A 33 17.46 18.98 16.47
CA TYR A 33 16.00 19.12 16.36
C TYR A 33 15.40 19.99 17.46
N ILE A 34 15.85 19.86 18.72
CA ILE A 34 15.42 20.72 19.83
C ILE A 34 15.74 22.18 19.50
N LYS A 35 16.97 22.47 19.06
CA LYS A 35 17.40 23.83 18.73
C LYS A 35 16.57 24.42 17.57
N ILE A 36 16.34 23.64 16.51
CA ILE A 36 15.51 24.06 15.37
C ILE A 36 14.11 24.48 15.84
N LEU A 37 13.48 23.71 16.73
CA LEU A 37 12.13 23.97 17.21
C LEU A 37 12.06 25.19 18.14
N GLU A 38 13.02 25.33 19.05
CA GLU A 38 13.06 26.44 20.02
C GLU A 38 13.34 27.78 19.36
N GLU A 39 14.31 27.82 18.44
CA GLU A 39 14.68 29.03 17.69
C GLU A 39 13.70 29.33 16.54
N GLY A 40 12.92 28.32 16.13
CA GLY A 40 11.92 28.46 15.09
C GLY A 40 12.49 28.50 13.67
N TYR A 41 13.51 27.70 13.37
CA TYR A 41 14.11 27.64 12.05
C TYR A 41 13.22 26.84 11.08
N GLU A 42 12.17 27.49 10.59
CA GLU A 42 11.11 26.83 9.81
C GLU A 42 11.60 26.10 8.55
N ILE A 43 12.69 26.57 7.95
CA ILE A 43 13.32 25.94 6.78
C ILE A 43 13.74 24.48 7.05
N TYR A 44 14.04 24.15 8.31
CA TYR A 44 14.47 22.81 8.72
C TYR A 44 13.33 21.95 9.30
N TYR A 45 12.08 22.45 9.37
CA TYR A 45 10.98 21.62 9.88
C TYR A 45 10.72 20.40 9.01
N LYS A 46 11.02 20.48 7.71
CA LYS A 46 10.91 19.30 6.83
C LYS A 46 11.76 18.14 7.34
N GLU A 47 12.99 18.39 7.76
CA GLU A 47 13.89 17.33 8.28
C GLU A 47 13.41 16.67 9.58
N ILE A 48 12.53 17.35 10.32
CA ILE A 48 11.90 16.84 11.55
C ILE A 48 10.64 16.03 11.19
N LEU A 49 9.93 16.45 10.14
CA LEU A 49 8.65 15.89 9.72
C LEU A 49 8.79 14.79 8.66
N ASP A 50 9.94 14.66 8.00
CA ASP A 50 10.24 13.64 6.96
C ASP A 50 10.11 12.19 7.47
N LEU A 51 9.99 11.99 8.79
CA LEU A 51 9.62 10.70 9.39
C LEU A 51 8.16 10.30 9.10
N ILE A 52 7.32 11.26 8.74
CA ILE A 52 5.92 11.06 8.39
C ILE A 52 5.83 11.16 6.86
N SER A 53 5.36 10.09 6.22
CA SER A 53 5.16 10.09 4.78
C SER A 53 4.16 11.17 4.37
N ASP A 54 4.52 12.00 3.40
CA ASP A 54 3.59 12.91 2.72
C ASP A 54 2.60 12.12 1.82
N GLU A 55 2.98 10.90 1.43
CA GLU A 55 2.14 10.00 0.63
C GLU A 55 1.07 9.35 1.51
N ASN A 56 -0.06 10.03 1.59
CA ASN A 56 -1.25 9.52 2.27
C ASN A 56 -2.13 8.75 1.30
N ILE A 57 -2.48 7.52 1.65
CA ILE A 57 -3.58 6.79 1.02
C ILE A 57 -4.88 7.18 1.74
N SER A 58 -5.85 7.69 0.99
CA SER A 58 -7.18 8.02 1.53
C SER A 58 -7.98 6.74 1.83
N GLU A 59 -9.05 6.87 2.62
CA GLU A 59 -9.92 5.73 2.93
C GLU A 59 -10.52 5.09 1.66
N SER A 60 -10.93 5.91 0.69
CA SER A 60 -11.47 5.42 -0.59
C SER A 60 -10.44 4.63 -1.39
N GLU A 61 -9.19 5.10 -1.43
CA GLU A 61 -8.10 4.43 -2.15
C GLU A 61 -7.69 3.14 -1.44
N ALA A 62 -7.67 3.15 -0.10
CA ALA A 62 -7.44 1.95 0.69
C ALA A 62 -8.56 0.91 0.45
N ARG A 63 -9.83 1.33 0.41
CA ARG A 63 -10.96 0.45 0.07
C ARG A 63 -10.83 -0.14 -1.33
N GLU A 64 -10.42 0.66 -2.31
CA GLU A 64 -10.12 0.20 -3.67
C GLU A 64 -9.05 -0.91 -3.68
N VAL A 65 -7.93 -0.75 -2.96
CA VAL A 65 -6.93 -1.81 -2.80
C VAL A 65 -7.53 -3.07 -2.17
N LEU A 66 -8.33 -2.92 -1.12
CA LEU A 66 -8.94 -4.06 -0.43
C LEU A 66 -9.91 -4.85 -1.32
N ASP A 67 -10.70 -4.17 -2.15
CA ASP A 67 -11.63 -4.82 -3.09
C ASP A 67 -10.86 -5.54 -4.21
N ILE A 68 -9.78 -4.95 -4.72
CA ILE A 68 -8.89 -5.59 -5.72
C ILE A 68 -8.25 -6.86 -5.13
N LEU A 69 -7.67 -6.76 -3.93
CA LEU A 69 -7.07 -7.91 -3.26
C LEU A 69 -8.12 -8.98 -2.93
N TYR A 70 -9.34 -8.56 -2.54
CA TYR A 70 -10.44 -9.48 -2.29
C TYR A 70 -10.79 -10.29 -3.54
N PHE A 71 -10.88 -9.65 -4.71
CA PHE A 71 -11.15 -10.33 -5.99
C PHE A 71 -10.10 -11.41 -6.26
N TYR A 72 -8.82 -11.11 -6.13
CA TYR A 72 -7.78 -12.10 -6.38
C TYR A 72 -7.76 -13.21 -5.32
N GLU A 73 -7.78 -12.86 -4.04
CA GLU A 73 -7.65 -13.80 -2.93
C GLU A 73 -8.86 -14.73 -2.79
N ASN A 74 -10.08 -14.23 -3.02
CA ASN A 74 -11.32 -14.95 -2.69
C ASN A 74 -12.07 -15.47 -3.93
N ILE A 75 -11.74 -14.99 -5.12
CA ILE A 75 -12.45 -15.38 -6.35
C ILE A 75 -11.48 -16.09 -7.30
N VAL A 76 -10.45 -15.38 -7.78
CA VAL A 76 -9.57 -15.90 -8.84
C VAL A 76 -8.71 -17.08 -8.34
N GLU A 77 -8.08 -16.95 -7.17
CA GLU A 77 -7.21 -18.00 -6.64
C GLU A 77 -7.96 -19.28 -6.25
N PRO A 78 -9.09 -19.22 -5.51
CA PRO A 78 -9.90 -20.39 -5.24
C PRO A 78 -10.44 -21.05 -6.52
N TYR A 79 -10.84 -20.27 -7.53
CA TYR A 79 -11.26 -20.80 -8.82
C TYR A 79 -10.13 -21.61 -9.49
N LYS A 80 -8.92 -21.07 -9.56
CA LYS A 80 -7.75 -21.74 -10.15
C LYS A 80 -7.38 -23.03 -9.42
N GLN A 81 -7.50 -23.05 -8.08
CA GLN A 81 -7.26 -24.26 -7.29
C GLN A 81 -8.30 -25.34 -7.57
N LYS A 82 -9.57 -24.97 -7.71
CA LYS A 82 -10.67 -25.91 -8.05
C LYS A 82 -10.59 -26.39 -9.51
N ASN A 83 -10.03 -25.59 -10.41
CA ASN A 83 -10.02 -25.84 -11.86
C ASN A 83 -8.59 -25.77 -12.46
N PRO A 84 -7.66 -26.66 -12.05
CA PRO A 84 -6.25 -26.59 -12.45
C PRO A 84 -6.00 -26.85 -13.96
N ASN A 85 -7.01 -27.31 -14.70
CA ASN A 85 -6.91 -27.59 -16.13
C ASN A 85 -7.44 -26.45 -17.01
N ASP A 86 -8.00 -25.37 -16.42
CA ASP A 86 -8.56 -24.24 -17.18
C ASP A 86 -7.47 -23.23 -17.54
N GLN A 87 -6.72 -23.56 -18.61
CA GLN A 87 -5.57 -22.74 -19.04
C GLN A 87 -5.98 -21.34 -19.49
N ASP A 88 -7.21 -21.15 -19.99
CA ASP A 88 -7.69 -19.83 -20.41
C ASP A 88 -7.68 -18.82 -19.26
N ILE A 89 -8.02 -19.27 -18.04
CA ILE A 89 -7.95 -18.43 -16.83
C ILE A 89 -6.55 -18.46 -16.23
N ILE A 90 -5.89 -19.62 -16.15
CA ILE A 90 -4.57 -19.74 -15.50
C ILE A 90 -3.52 -18.87 -16.21
N ASP A 91 -3.47 -18.94 -17.54
CA ASP A 91 -2.49 -18.24 -18.37
C ASP A 91 -2.92 -16.81 -18.72
N HIS A 92 -4.14 -16.41 -18.35
CA HIS A 92 -4.62 -15.06 -18.60
C HIS A 92 -3.66 -14.03 -17.99
N HIS A 93 -3.32 -12.99 -18.76
CA HIS A 93 -2.29 -12.02 -18.36
C HIS A 93 -2.59 -11.36 -16.99
N TYR A 94 -3.86 -11.17 -16.68
CA TYR A 94 -4.36 -10.57 -15.44
C TYR A 94 -4.88 -11.60 -14.40
N SER A 95 -4.59 -12.89 -14.57
CA SER A 95 -5.06 -14.00 -13.70
C SER A 95 -4.44 -14.06 -12.30
N TYR A 96 -3.56 -13.12 -12.01
CA TYR A 96 -2.92 -12.97 -10.72
C TYR A 96 -2.70 -11.49 -10.46
N PHE A 97 -2.62 -11.14 -9.17
CA PHE A 97 -2.35 -9.77 -8.76
C PHE A 97 -0.91 -9.41 -9.07
N LYS A 98 -0.72 -8.40 -9.92
CA LYS A 98 0.60 -7.91 -10.35
C LYS A 98 1.19 -6.88 -9.40
N GLY A 99 0.34 -6.24 -8.60
CA GLY A 99 0.72 -5.10 -7.80
C GLY A 99 0.49 -3.78 -8.54
N PHE A 100 1.28 -2.77 -8.18
CA PHE A 100 1.13 -1.38 -8.60
C PHE A 100 2.49 -0.82 -9.03
N ASP A 101 2.50 0.19 -9.89
CA ASP A 101 3.74 0.82 -10.33
C ASP A 101 4.43 1.51 -9.14
N ASN A 102 5.74 1.35 -9.01
CA ASN A 102 6.53 2.00 -7.97
C ASN A 102 6.78 3.50 -8.22
N ASN A 103 6.15 4.07 -9.25
CA ASN A 103 6.26 5.46 -9.64
C ASN A 103 4.92 6.20 -9.57
N GLY A 104 4.99 7.52 -9.41
CA GLY A 104 3.84 8.40 -9.50
C GLY A 104 2.74 8.10 -8.49
N ASP A 105 1.49 8.16 -8.93
CA ASP A 105 0.31 8.07 -8.06
C ASP A 105 0.06 6.67 -7.49
N GLU A 106 0.70 5.63 -8.04
CA GLU A 106 0.53 4.23 -7.64
C GLU A 106 1.47 3.80 -6.50
N LEU A 107 2.50 4.59 -6.17
CA LEU A 107 3.47 4.26 -5.12
C LEU A 107 2.81 4.11 -3.73
N LYS A 108 1.81 4.93 -3.41
CA LYS A 108 1.03 4.81 -2.18
C LYS A 108 0.18 3.54 -2.13
N TYR A 109 -0.31 3.07 -3.28
CA TYR A 109 -1.06 1.82 -3.40
C TYR A 109 -0.12 0.62 -3.18
N LEU A 110 1.05 0.64 -3.82
CA LEU A 110 2.10 -0.35 -3.64
C LEU A 110 2.54 -0.46 -2.16
N SER A 111 2.81 0.68 -1.53
CA SER A 111 3.21 0.75 -0.13
C SER A 111 2.13 0.16 0.79
N PHE A 112 0.86 0.45 0.52
CA PHE A 112 -0.25 -0.10 1.30
C PHE A 112 -0.43 -1.61 1.10
N VAL A 113 -0.28 -2.12 -0.14
CA VAL A 113 -0.27 -3.56 -0.42
C VAL A 113 0.84 -4.28 0.34
N ARG A 114 2.06 -3.74 0.30
CA ARG A 114 3.20 -4.30 1.02
C ARG A 114 2.92 -4.36 2.52
N PHE A 115 2.36 -3.29 3.10
CA PHE A 115 1.93 -3.29 4.49
C PHE A 115 0.89 -4.39 4.81
N LEU A 116 -0.13 -4.55 3.99
CA LEU A 116 -1.16 -5.58 4.20
C LEU A 116 -0.60 -7.00 4.13
N ILE A 117 0.30 -7.27 3.17
CA ILE A 117 0.78 -8.63 2.90
C ILE A 117 2.00 -8.98 3.76
N LYS A 118 2.97 -8.08 3.89
CA LYS A 118 4.24 -8.34 4.60
C LYS A 118 4.12 -8.12 6.09
N ASP A 119 3.58 -6.99 6.50
CA ASP A 119 3.51 -6.62 7.90
C ASP A 119 2.28 -7.27 8.57
N GLN A 120 1.11 -7.16 7.94
CA GLN A 120 -0.12 -7.75 8.50
C GLN A 120 -0.33 -9.23 8.15
N ARG A 121 0.50 -9.80 7.27
CA ARG A 121 0.42 -11.23 6.84
C ARG A 121 -0.97 -11.64 6.32
N LYS A 122 -1.68 -10.71 5.68
CA LYS A 122 -2.98 -10.97 5.03
C LYS A 122 -2.78 -11.45 3.59
N TYR A 123 -3.86 -11.96 2.99
CA TYR A 123 -3.94 -12.37 1.58
C TYR A 123 -2.91 -13.43 1.19
N ALA A 124 -2.99 -14.60 1.80
CA ALA A 124 -1.99 -15.65 1.70
C ALA A 124 -1.87 -16.22 0.28
N PHE A 125 -2.96 -16.28 -0.49
CA PHE A 125 -2.90 -16.74 -1.88
C PHE A 125 -2.30 -15.70 -2.82
N VAL A 126 -2.52 -14.41 -2.54
CA VAL A 126 -1.87 -13.32 -3.28
C VAL A 126 -0.40 -13.20 -2.91
N ALA A 127 -0.03 -13.45 -1.65
CA ALA A 127 1.34 -13.27 -1.12
C ALA A 127 2.40 -14.02 -1.95
N LYS A 128 2.07 -15.18 -2.51
CA LYS A 128 2.98 -15.99 -3.35
C LYS A 128 3.44 -15.28 -4.62
N TYR A 129 2.74 -14.21 -5.05
CA TYR A 129 3.09 -13.46 -6.24
C TYR A 129 4.18 -12.40 -6.01
N ALA A 130 4.56 -12.12 -4.76
CA ALA A 130 5.63 -11.17 -4.45
C ALA A 130 6.93 -11.50 -5.20
N ASP A 131 7.33 -12.77 -5.22
CA ASP A 131 8.53 -13.25 -5.91
C ASP A 131 8.39 -13.19 -7.45
N LYS A 132 7.16 -13.15 -7.96
CA LYS A 132 6.86 -13.05 -9.39
C LYS A 132 6.84 -11.60 -9.89
N THR A 133 6.71 -10.62 -8.99
CA THR A 133 6.38 -9.23 -9.36
C THR A 133 7.27 -8.21 -8.65
N ASP A 134 8.58 -8.42 -8.57
CA ASP A 134 9.55 -7.55 -7.85
C ASP A 134 8.94 -6.91 -6.58
N ASP A 135 8.38 -7.78 -5.73
CA ASP A 135 7.67 -7.38 -4.53
C ASP A 135 6.44 -6.47 -4.78
N PHE A 136 5.56 -6.93 -5.67
CA PHE A 136 4.36 -6.22 -6.15
C PHE A 136 4.61 -4.92 -6.90
N ASP A 137 5.84 -4.65 -7.33
CA ASP A 137 6.07 -3.64 -8.36
C ASP A 137 5.66 -4.22 -9.72
N SER A 138 4.59 -3.66 -10.31
CA SER A 138 4.14 -4.10 -11.62
C SER A 138 5.07 -3.63 -12.75
N HIS A 139 5.91 -2.61 -12.52
CA HIS A 139 6.70 -1.89 -13.53
C HIS A 139 5.87 -1.22 -14.63
N PHE A 140 4.54 -1.12 -14.47
CA PHE A 140 3.64 -0.38 -15.35
C PHE A 140 2.31 -0.06 -14.65
N PRO A 141 1.62 1.04 -14.99
CA PRO A 141 0.38 1.44 -14.34
C PRO A 141 -0.73 0.38 -14.44
N MET A 142 -1.32 0.02 -13.30
CA MET A 142 -2.33 -1.03 -13.18
C MET A 142 -3.69 -0.55 -12.67
N LEU A 143 -3.76 0.62 -12.05
CA LEU A 143 -4.93 1.12 -11.35
C LEU A 143 -6.14 1.28 -12.27
N ASP A 144 -5.96 1.84 -13.47
CA ASP A 144 -7.04 1.97 -14.46
C ASP A 144 -7.58 0.61 -14.92
N LYS A 145 -6.71 -0.38 -15.07
CA LYS A 145 -7.11 -1.75 -15.41
C LYS A 145 -7.94 -2.34 -14.27
N TYR A 146 -7.46 -2.25 -13.03
CA TYR A 146 -8.18 -2.75 -11.86
C TYR A 146 -9.53 -2.06 -11.67
N ARG A 147 -9.62 -0.74 -11.89
CA ARG A 147 -10.88 0.01 -11.84
C ARG A 147 -11.91 -0.51 -12.83
N LYS A 148 -11.52 -0.82 -14.07
CA LYS A 148 -12.42 -1.42 -15.08
C LYS A 148 -12.92 -2.79 -14.61
N MET A 149 -12.03 -3.61 -14.07
CA MET A 149 -12.38 -4.94 -13.52
C MET A 149 -13.38 -4.81 -12.38
N MET A 150 -13.11 -3.94 -11.39
CA MET A 150 -13.97 -3.75 -10.22
C MET A 150 -15.31 -3.12 -10.60
N LYS A 151 -15.32 -2.18 -11.54
CA LYS A 151 -16.56 -1.61 -12.08
C LYS A 151 -17.43 -2.66 -12.76
N LEU A 152 -16.83 -3.58 -13.54
CA LEU A 152 -17.58 -4.65 -14.18
C LEU A 152 -18.13 -5.63 -13.13
N LEU A 153 -17.30 -6.00 -12.14
CA LEU A 153 -17.71 -6.83 -11.01
C LEU A 153 -18.91 -6.22 -10.27
N GLU A 154 -18.84 -4.94 -9.92
CA GLU A 154 -19.89 -4.24 -9.17
C GLU A 154 -21.16 -4.05 -10.00
N SER A 155 -21.04 -3.54 -11.22
CA SER A 155 -22.20 -3.12 -12.02
C SER A 155 -22.95 -4.27 -12.70
N LYS A 156 -22.23 -5.31 -13.14
CA LYS A 156 -22.82 -6.43 -13.90
C LYS A 156 -23.16 -7.62 -13.02
N TYR A 157 -22.26 -7.98 -12.12
CA TYR A 157 -22.39 -9.21 -11.33
C TYR A 157 -22.91 -8.92 -9.92
N ASN A 158 -22.45 -7.84 -9.28
CA ASN A 158 -22.83 -7.40 -7.94
C ASN A 158 -22.83 -8.54 -6.90
N LYS A 159 -21.79 -9.38 -6.92
CA LYS A 159 -21.63 -10.54 -6.05
C LYS A 159 -20.34 -10.44 -5.25
N ARG A 160 -20.39 -10.91 -4.00
CA ARG A 160 -19.20 -11.22 -3.18
C ARG A 160 -19.18 -12.73 -2.95
N GLY A 161 -18.16 -13.42 -3.46
CA GLY A 161 -18.02 -14.88 -3.36
C GLY A 161 -17.73 -15.53 -4.70
N ASP A 162 -18.12 -16.80 -4.85
CA ASP A 162 -17.88 -17.59 -6.06
C ASP A 162 -18.53 -16.92 -7.29
N LEU A 163 -17.75 -16.81 -8.37
CA LEU A 163 -18.19 -16.41 -9.70
C LEU A 163 -18.04 -17.59 -10.64
N GLU A 164 -18.93 -17.67 -11.63
CA GLU A 164 -18.83 -18.66 -12.69
C GLU A 164 -17.62 -18.36 -13.59
N ARG A 165 -17.10 -19.38 -14.26
CA ARG A 165 -15.95 -19.29 -15.17
C ARG A 165 -16.01 -18.07 -16.10
N GLU A 166 -17.12 -17.95 -16.84
CA GLU A 166 -17.30 -16.90 -17.84
C GLU A 166 -17.39 -15.51 -17.21
N GLU A 167 -17.88 -15.40 -15.96
CA GLU A 167 -17.91 -14.14 -15.23
C GLU A 167 -16.50 -13.69 -14.84
N ILE A 168 -15.66 -14.63 -14.37
CA ILE A 168 -14.25 -14.35 -14.08
C ILE A 168 -13.51 -13.93 -15.34
N LEU A 169 -13.68 -14.66 -16.44
CA LEU A 169 -13.01 -14.37 -17.70
C LEU A 169 -13.43 -13.00 -18.26
N ASP A 170 -14.71 -12.64 -18.17
CA ASP A 170 -15.21 -11.32 -18.58
C ASP A 170 -14.58 -10.18 -17.74
N ILE A 171 -14.52 -10.35 -16.41
CA ILE A 171 -13.87 -9.38 -15.52
C ILE A 171 -12.39 -9.23 -15.86
N LEU A 172 -11.68 -10.35 -16.05
CA LEU A 172 -10.27 -10.31 -16.40
C LEU A 172 -10.01 -9.58 -17.74
N ASN A 173 -10.96 -9.60 -18.67
CA ASN A 173 -10.90 -8.95 -19.97
C ASN A 173 -11.33 -7.46 -20.00
N ALA A 174 -11.81 -6.91 -18.89
CA ALA A 174 -12.35 -5.54 -18.79
C ALA A 174 -11.42 -4.39 -19.25
#